data_AF-A0A1X2A2K5-F1
#
_entry.id   AF-A0A1X2A2K5-F1
#
_cell.length_a   1.000
_cell.length_b   1.000
_cell.length_c   1.000
_cell.angle_alpha   90.00
_cell.angle_beta   90.00
_cell.angle_gamma   90.00
#
_symmetry.space_group_name_H-M   'P 1'
#
loop_
_entity.id
_entity.type
_entity.pdbx_description
1 polymer ?
#
loop_
_entity_poly.entity_id
_entity_poly.type
_entity_poly.pdbx_seq_one_letter_code
_entity_poly.pdbx_strand_id
1 'polypeptide(L)'
;MTSALSNWDIVSDAELARAAATGDRHAFAMIYDRYADRLHDFCIGMVRDRDAAADCVQDVFCVAATQLSKLREADRLRPWLYAIARNEALRCIKNRRREQVSDELPDAASGDAGPETLAARNELANLIAEAAGGLGDRDRMVLELAYRHGLDGPELANALEVSPGTANKMVSRLRTTIETSLGALLVARRAQHTADKCAELGTILAGWDGRFSVLMRKRITRHIESCSVCDEERRRLVNPVALLGAAPVIIPAPAWLRDQTLGRIQLTSADSDLGTDGGRSDHPGSDDGGYPPTVASAAVAADQDGDYVEAAQQGRVRRVVPWIALFAAAFLASLGLMYIFLYQHKTAITPTELSRIAPAPMKPASPPAANQIAPAPPANLPAPPVYPPAPLQPPAANVPPPIAPPPAPIP
;
A
#
# COMPACT_ATOMS: atom_id res chain seq x y z
N MET A 1 -1.87 2.05 -34.97
CA MET A 1 -0.78 1.08 -35.16
C MET A 1 -0.79 0.18 -33.94
N THR A 2 -1.47 -0.96 -34.08
CA THR A 2 -1.95 -1.81 -32.98
C THR A 2 -1.40 -3.20 -33.26
N SER A 3 -0.14 -3.44 -32.90
CA SER A 3 0.54 -4.74 -33.12
C SER A 3 1.78 -4.83 -32.24
N ALA A 4 1.59 -5.14 -30.95
CA ALA A 4 2.65 -5.65 -30.05
C ALA A 4 2.10 -6.31 -28.76
N LEU A 5 0.81 -6.66 -28.69
CA LEU A 5 0.25 -7.46 -27.57
C LEU A 5 0.17 -8.93 -27.96
N SER A 6 1.24 -9.47 -28.53
CA SER A 6 1.33 -10.87 -28.89
C SER A 6 2.43 -11.53 -28.05
N ASN A 7 2.02 -12.56 -27.30
CA ASN A 7 2.82 -13.62 -26.66
C ASN A 7 3.10 -13.60 -25.14
N TRP A 8 2.60 -12.64 -24.35
CA TRP A 8 2.99 -12.53 -22.93
C TRP A 8 2.28 -13.54 -22.00
N ASP A 9 1.17 -14.13 -22.46
CA ASP A 9 0.34 -15.10 -21.73
C ASP A 9 0.70 -16.58 -21.99
N ILE A 10 1.71 -16.88 -22.82
CA ILE A 10 1.96 -18.28 -23.22
C ILE A 10 2.89 -19.02 -22.24
N VAL A 11 3.84 -18.32 -21.61
CA VAL A 11 4.85 -18.97 -20.76
C VAL A 11 4.60 -18.64 -19.29
N SER A 12 4.34 -19.70 -18.52
CA SER A 12 4.11 -19.63 -17.07
C SER A 12 5.37 -19.21 -16.31
N ASP A 13 5.18 -18.63 -15.13
CA ASP A 13 6.30 -18.27 -14.25
C ASP A 13 7.19 -19.48 -13.91
N ALA A 14 6.58 -20.66 -13.75
CA ALA A 14 7.32 -21.88 -13.44
C ALA A 14 8.17 -22.37 -14.61
N GLU A 15 7.76 -22.16 -15.85
CA GLU A 15 8.57 -22.45 -17.03
C GLU A 15 9.73 -21.46 -17.16
N LEU A 16 9.46 -20.16 -17.00
CA LEU A 16 10.50 -19.14 -17.00
C LEU A 16 11.54 -19.37 -15.91
N ALA A 17 11.09 -19.67 -14.68
CA ALA A 17 11.97 -19.95 -13.55
C ALA A 17 12.87 -21.16 -13.81
N ARG A 18 12.32 -22.26 -14.35
CA ARG A 18 13.09 -23.47 -14.67
C ARG A 18 14.11 -23.22 -15.77
N ALA A 19 13.72 -22.57 -16.86
CA ALA A 19 14.63 -22.27 -17.97
C ALA A 19 15.76 -21.32 -17.52
N ALA A 20 15.42 -20.25 -16.81
CA ALA A 20 16.41 -19.31 -16.29
C ALA A 20 17.33 -19.96 -15.25
N ALA A 21 16.84 -20.89 -14.42
CA ALA A 21 17.65 -21.66 -13.48
C ALA A 21 18.70 -22.55 -14.17
N THR A 22 18.45 -22.96 -15.42
CA THR A 22 19.43 -23.69 -16.26
C THR A 22 20.38 -22.79 -17.05
N GLY A 23 20.26 -21.47 -16.91
CA GLY A 23 21.13 -20.49 -17.57
C GLY A 23 20.52 -19.80 -18.79
N ASP A 24 19.24 -20.01 -19.11
CA ASP A 24 18.58 -19.32 -20.21
C ASP A 24 18.42 -17.81 -19.93
N ARG A 25 19.22 -17.01 -20.65
CA ARG A 25 19.23 -15.54 -20.56
C ARG A 25 17.94 -14.91 -21.06
N HIS A 26 17.29 -15.50 -22.06
CA HIS A 26 16.03 -14.98 -22.58
C HIS A 26 14.91 -15.19 -21.56
N ALA A 27 14.84 -16.37 -20.95
CA ALA A 27 13.89 -16.66 -19.88
C ALA A 27 14.07 -15.69 -18.70
N PHE A 28 15.31 -15.43 -18.30
CA PHE A 28 15.59 -14.47 -17.23
C PHE A 28 15.20 -13.03 -17.60
N ALA A 29 15.47 -12.60 -18.84
CA ALA A 29 15.03 -11.29 -19.33
C ALA A 29 13.50 -11.15 -19.31
N MET A 30 12.76 -12.21 -19.64
CA MET A 30 11.29 -12.21 -19.53
C MET A 30 10.80 -12.09 -18.08
N ILE A 31 11.48 -12.74 -17.12
CA ILE A 31 11.19 -12.55 -15.69
C ILE A 31 11.42 -11.09 -15.30
N TYR A 32 12.52 -10.50 -15.76
CA TYR A 32 12.81 -9.09 -15.52
C TYR A 32 11.67 -8.20 -16.05
N ASP A 33 11.31 -8.34 -17.32
CA ASP A 33 10.29 -7.53 -17.98
C ASP A 33 8.91 -7.67 -17.34
N ARG A 34 8.60 -8.85 -16.79
CA ARG A 34 7.33 -9.12 -16.11
C ARG A 34 7.27 -8.52 -14.70
N TYR A 35 8.39 -8.42 -14.00
CA TYR A 35 8.41 -8.13 -12.56
C TYR A 35 9.07 -6.79 -12.17
N ALA A 36 9.98 -6.24 -12.98
CA ALA A 36 10.76 -5.07 -12.60
C ALA A 36 9.89 -3.86 -12.21
N ASP A 37 8.87 -3.54 -13.00
CA ASP A 37 7.96 -2.43 -12.70
C ASP A 37 7.21 -2.62 -11.37
N ARG A 38 6.76 -3.85 -11.10
CA ARG A 38 6.01 -4.17 -9.88
C ARG A 38 6.90 -4.16 -8.65
N LEU A 39 8.13 -4.66 -8.78
CA LEU A 39 9.12 -4.65 -7.70
C LEU A 39 9.62 -3.22 -7.44
N HIS A 40 9.76 -2.41 -8.47
CA HIS A 40 10.11 -0.99 -8.32
C HIS A 40 9.03 -0.21 -7.60
N ASP A 41 7.76 -0.39 -7.99
CA ASP A 41 6.60 0.21 -7.31
C ASP A 41 6.55 -0.19 -5.82
N PHE A 42 6.81 -1.47 -5.52
CA PHE A 42 6.94 -1.97 -4.14
C PHE A 42 8.09 -1.30 -3.37
N CYS A 43 9.27 -1.24 -3.97
CA CYS A 43 10.46 -0.63 -3.37
C CYS A 43 10.25 0.88 -3.12
N ILE A 44 9.56 1.60 -4.02
CA ILE A 44 9.16 3.01 -3.79
C ILE A 44 8.24 3.10 -2.58
N GLY A 45 7.22 2.24 -2.49
CA GLY A 45 6.30 2.22 -1.34
C GLY A 45 7.03 2.04 -0.01
N MET A 46 8.08 1.21 -0.01
CA MET A 46 8.89 0.92 1.18
C MET A 46 9.91 2.01 1.53
N VAL A 47 10.79 2.36 0.58
CA VAL A 47 11.98 3.20 0.80
C VAL A 47 11.67 4.70 0.65
N ARG A 48 10.61 5.05 -0.09
CA ARG A 48 10.15 6.44 -0.36
C ARG A 48 11.20 7.31 -1.03
N ASP A 49 11.99 6.70 -1.89
CA ASP A 49 13.10 7.31 -2.62
C ASP A 49 13.23 6.54 -3.93
N ARG A 50 13.07 7.23 -5.07
CA ARG A 50 12.99 6.58 -6.38
C ARG A 50 14.33 6.00 -6.79
N ASP A 51 15.42 6.70 -6.53
CA ASP A 51 16.76 6.27 -6.91
C ASP A 51 17.18 5.07 -6.05
N ALA A 52 16.98 5.17 -4.73
CA ALA A 52 17.25 4.04 -3.85
C ALA A 52 16.33 2.83 -4.12
N ALA A 53 15.11 3.04 -4.62
CA ALA A 53 14.22 1.97 -5.05
C ALA A 53 14.71 1.28 -6.33
N ALA A 54 15.25 2.04 -7.30
CA ALA A 54 15.88 1.47 -8.49
C ALA A 54 17.09 0.60 -8.13
N ASP A 55 17.94 1.08 -7.21
CA ASP A 55 19.08 0.31 -6.68
C ASP A 55 18.62 -1.00 -6.02
N CYS A 56 17.57 -0.96 -5.20
CA CYS A 56 17.00 -2.17 -4.59
C CYS A 56 16.55 -3.18 -5.66
N VAL A 57 15.90 -2.73 -6.73
CA VAL A 57 15.45 -3.64 -7.81
C VAL A 57 16.64 -4.25 -8.55
N GLN A 58 17.70 -3.47 -8.80
CA GLN A 58 18.93 -4.00 -9.37
C GLN A 58 19.49 -5.12 -8.49
N ASP A 59 19.60 -4.89 -7.18
CA ASP A 59 20.11 -5.86 -6.21
C ASP A 59 19.21 -7.10 -6.16
N VAL A 60 17.89 -6.94 -6.23
CA VAL A 60 16.94 -8.07 -6.31
C VAL A 60 17.25 -8.99 -7.48
N PHE A 61 17.46 -8.43 -8.67
CA PHE A 61 17.76 -9.25 -9.85
C PHE A 61 19.18 -9.82 -9.83
N CYS A 62 20.15 -9.14 -9.19
CA CYS A 62 21.48 -9.72 -8.94
C CYS A 62 21.38 -10.94 -8.01
N VAL A 63 20.61 -10.84 -6.93
CA VAL A 63 20.34 -11.96 -6.02
C VAL A 63 19.56 -13.05 -6.75
N ALA A 64 18.54 -12.69 -7.53
CA ALA A 64 17.76 -13.65 -8.29
C ALA A 64 18.65 -14.45 -9.25
N ALA A 65 19.52 -13.79 -10.02
CA ALA A 65 20.43 -14.47 -10.94
C ALA A 65 21.31 -15.54 -10.28
N THR A 66 21.72 -15.32 -9.02
CA THR A 66 22.60 -16.26 -8.29
C THR A 66 21.85 -17.31 -7.48
N GLN A 67 20.58 -17.07 -7.15
CA GLN A 67 19.79 -17.93 -6.26
C GLN A 67 18.63 -18.64 -6.95
N LEU A 68 18.29 -18.29 -8.20
CA LEU A 68 17.14 -18.86 -8.90
C LEU A 68 17.23 -20.38 -9.03
N SER A 69 18.43 -20.94 -9.19
CA SER A 69 18.68 -22.39 -9.20
C SER A 69 18.35 -23.10 -7.88
N LYS A 70 18.25 -22.37 -6.77
CA LYS A 70 17.88 -22.89 -5.45
C LYS A 70 16.37 -22.84 -5.18
N LEU A 71 15.59 -22.25 -6.08
CA LEU A 71 14.14 -22.17 -5.96
C LEU A 71 13.52 -23.57 -6.14
N ARG A 72 13.09 -24.19 -5.03
CA ARG A 72 12.54 -25.56 -5.02
C ARG A 72 11.21 -25.68 -5.76
N GLU A 73 10.35 -24.68 -5.60
CA GLU A 73 9.02 -24.64 -6.19
C GLU A 73 8.97 -23.49 -7.20
N ALA A 74 9.10 -23.83 -8.49
CA ALA A 74 9.14 -22.85 -9.56
C ALA A 74 7.85 -22.00 -9.66
N ASP A 75 6.71 -22.55 -9.25
CA ASP A 75 5.43 -21.82 -9.16
C ASP A 75 5.44 -20.68 -8.13
N ARG A 76 6.43 -20.66 -7.22
CA ARG A 76 6.58 -19.61 -6.21
C ARG A 76 7.51 -18.48 -6.63
N LEU A 77 7.82 -18.35 -7.92
CA LEU A 77 8.68 -17.29 -8.43
C LEU A 77 8.24 -15.90 -7.95
N ARG A 78 6.95 -15.57 -8.10
CA ARG A 78 6.38 -14.28 -7.69
C ARG A 78 6.63 -13.97 -6.21
N PRO A 79 6.12 -14.76 -5.24
CA PRO A 79 6.35 -14.46 -3.82
C PRO A 79 7.82 -14.54 -3.41
N TRP A 80 8.63 -15.36 -4.09
CA TRP A 80 10.08 -15.43 -3.85
C TRP A 80 10.80 -14.14 -4.26
N LEU A 81 10.48 -13.55 -5.42
CA LEU A 81 11.02 -12.25 -5.84
C LEU A 81 10.63 -11.13 -4.86
N TYR A 82 9.38 -11.12 -4.39
CA TYR A 82 8.95 -10.17 -3.36
C TYR A 82 9.65 -10.38 -2.00
N ALA A 83 10.01 -11.62 -1.64
CA ALA A 83 10.81 -11.89 -0.44
C ALA A 83 12.22 -11.28 -0.55
N ILE A 84 12.87 -11.42 -1.70
CA ILE A 84 14.16 -10.79 -1.98
C ILE A 84 14.02 -9.25 -1.93
N ALA A 85 13.03 -8.69 -2.63
CA ALA A 85 12.81 -7.24 -2.65
C ALA A 85 12.51 -6.65 -1.28
N ARG A 86 11.77 -7.38 -0.45
CA ARG A 86 11.53 -7.03 0.95
C ARG A 86 12.84 -6.96 1.74
N ASN A 87 13.72 -7.95 1.56
CA ASN A 87 15.01 -7.99 2.25
C ASN A 87 15.91 -6.82 1.83
N GLU A 88 15.99 -6.51 0.53
CA GLU A 88 16.78 -5.37 0.05
C GLU A 88 16.20 -4.03 0.48
N ALA A 89 14.88 -3.85 0.41
CA ALA A 89 14.23 -2.63 0.91
C ALA A 89 14.46 -2.41 2.41
N LEU A 90 14.34 -3.46 3.23
CA LEU A 90 14.64 -3.39 4.67
C LEU A 90 16.12 -3.07 4.94
N ARG A 91 17.04 -3.63 4.16
CA ARG A 91 18.47 -3.36 4.25
C ARG A 91 18.77 -1.91 3.92
N CYS A 92 18.20 -1.38 2.83
CA CYS A 92 18.32 0.02 2.44
C CYS A 92 17.80 0.96 3.56
N ILE A 93 16.60 0.71 4.09
CA ILE A 93 16.02 1.49 5.20
C ILE A 93 16.94 1.47 6.44
N LYS A 94 17.50 0.31 6.77
CA LYS A 94 18.42 0.16 7.91
C LYS A 94 19.73 0.91 7.71
N ASN A 95 20.30 0.87 6.50
CA ASN A 95 21.55 1.56 6.18
C ASN A 95 21.38 3.08 6.20
N ARG A 96 20.34 3.61 5.55
CA ARG A 96 20.03 5.06 5.60
C ARG A 96 19.82 5.56 7.03
N ARG A 97 19.17 4.77 7.88
CA ARG A 97 19.01 5.13 9.30
C ARG A 97 20.35 5.19 10.05
N ARG A 98 21.36 4.41 9.65
CA ARG A 98 22.72 4.47 10.24
C ARG A 98 23.49 5.68 9.75
N GLU A 99 23.39 5.99 8.46
CA GLU A 99 24.01 7.16 7.84
C GLU A 99 23.43 8.47 8.42
N GLN A 100 22.10 8.56 8.57
CA GLN A 100 21.42 9.71 9.18
C GLN A 100 21.68 9.89 10.69
N VAL A 101 22.20 8.88 11.38
CA VAL A 101 22.64 9.01 12.79
C VAL A 101 24.08 9.52 12.85
N SER A 102 24.83 9.46 11.73
CA SER A 102 26.19 9.97 11.61
C SER A 102 26.25 11.39 11.06
N ASP A 103 25.27 11.80 10.26
CA ASP A 103 25.16 13.16 9.70
C ASP A 103 23.99 13.94 10.34
N GLU A 104 24.28 15.12 10.88
CA GLU A 104 23.30 16.00 11.51
C GLU A 104 22.41 16.68 10.44
N LEU A 105 21.09 16.45 10.55
CA LEU A 105 19.93 17.02 9.81
C LEU A 105 19.55 16.45 8.42
N PRO A 106 18.24 16.42 8.07
CA PRO A 106 17.71 15.57 7.00
C PRO A 106 17.60 16.27 5.65
N ASP A 107 17.99 15.56 4.58
CA ASP A 107 17.57 15.87 3.22
C ASP A 107 16.15 15.35 2.96
N ALA A 108 15.32 16.25 2.43
CA ALA A 108 13.93 15.98 2.11
C ALA A 108 13.83 15.06 0.88
N ALA A 109 12.94 14.07 0.94
CA ALA A 109 12.60 13.24 -0.20
C ALA A 109 12.12 14.12 -1.37
N SER A 110 12.73 13.94 -2.55
CA SER A 110 12.35 14.60 -3.79
C SER A 110 10.93 14.19 -4.20
N GLY A 111 9.97 15.06 -3.89
CA GLY A 111 8.61 14.96 -4.37
C GLY A 111 8.52 15.57 -5.75
N ASP A 112 8.60 14.75 -6.79
CA ASP A 112 8.17 15.18 -8.13
C ASP A 112 7.07 14.24 -8.65
N ALA A 113 5.88 14.84 -8.81
CA ALA A 113 4.72 14.26 -9.46
C ALA A 113 4.12 15.35 -10.37
N GLY A 114 4.39 15.24 -11.67
CA GLY A 114 3.83 16.07 -12.73
C GLY A 114 2.32 15.83 -13.00
N PRO A 115 1.72 16.58 -13.95
CA PRO A 115 0.56 17.42 -13.69
C PRO A 115 -0.83 16.80 -13.93
N GLU A 116 -1.73 17.16 -13.01
CA GLU A 116 -3.15 17.56 -13.14
C GLU A 116 -4.04 16.93 -14.23
N THR A 117 -4.80 15.88 -13.84
CA THR A 117 -6.18 15.58 -14.34
C THR A 117 -6.95 14.58 -13.42
N LEU A 118 -6.58 14.49 -12.13
CA LEU A 118 -7.02 13.42 -11.21
C LEU A 118 -7.45 13.93 -9.80
N ALA A 119 -7.92 15.17 -9.67
CA ALA A 119 -7.99 15.90 -8.40
C ALA A 119 -8.82 15.23 -7.26
N ALA A 120 -9.96 14.60 -7.55
CA ALA A 120 -10.81 14.00 -6.51
C ALA A 120 -10.38 12.58 -6.06
N ARG A 121 -9.78 11.79 -6.96
CA ARG A 121 -9.18 10.48 -6.61
C ARG A 121 -7.84 10.65 -5.89
N ASN A 122 -7.14 11.75 -6.19
CA ASN A 122 -5.89 12.11 -5.52
C ASN A 122 -6.08 12.47 -4.04
N GLU A 123 -7.16 13.14 -3.64
CA GLU A 123 -7.29 13.54 -2.23
C GLU A 123 -7.42 12.35 -1.27
N LEU A 124 -8.21 11.33 -1.64
CA LEU A 124 -8.32 10.11 -0.85
C LEU A 124 -7.00 9.32 -0.87
N ALA A 125 -6.34 9.21 -2.03
CA ALA A 125 -5.06 8.52 -2.15
C ALA A 125 -3.96 9.23 -1.34
N ASN A 126 -3.92 10.56 -1.37
CA ASN A 126 -3.01 11.39 -0.58
C ASN A 126 -3.25 11.22 0.92
N LEU A 127 -4.51 11.22 1.33
CA LEU A 127 -4.89 11.00 2.73
C LEU A 127 -4.50 9.60 3.22
N ILE A 128 -4.68 8.56 2.39
CA ILE A 128 -4.21 7.20 2.71
C ILE A 128 -2.68 7.14 2.77
N ALA A 129 -1.98 7.77 1.81
CA ALA A 129 -0.53 7.82 1.78
C ALA A 129 0.06 8.56 2.99
N GLU A 130 -0.58 9.65 3.42
CA GLU A 130 -0.21 10.39 4.62
C GLU A 130 -0.46 9.55 5.88
N ALA A 131 -1.63 8.90 6.00
CA ALA A 131 -1.94 7.99 7.10
C ALA A 131 -0.94 6.81 7.16
N ALA A 132 -0.49 6.32 6.00
CA ALA A 132 0.57 5.31 5.87
C ALA A 132 1.94 5.80 6.38
N GLY A 133 2.17 7.11 6.48
CA GLY A 133 3.30 7.70 7.22
C GLY A 133 3.31 7.36 8.70
N GLY A 134 2.13 7.16 9.29
CA GLY A 134 1.96 6.71 10.67
C GLY A 134 2.33 5.25 10.89
N LEU A 135 2.43 4.42 9.85
CA LEU A 135 2.73 2.99 9.96
C LEU A 135 4.23 2.74 10.19
N GLY A 136 4.53 1.71 10.99
CA GLY A 136 5.90 1.20 11.11
C GLY A 136 6.28 0.35 9.89
N ASP A 137 7.58 0.12 9.69
CA ASP A 137 8.14 -0.57 8.52
C ASP A 137 7.47 -1.93 8.24
N ARG A 138 7.17 -2.70 9.31
CA ARG A 138 6.46 -3.99 9.20
C ARG A 138 5.01 -3.84 8.74
N ASP A 139 4.27 -2.86 9.27
CA ASP A 139 2.87 -2.64 8.89
C ASP A 139 2.79 -2.12 7.45
N ARG A 140 3.73 -1.23 7.05
CA ARG A 140 3.84 -0.73 5.68
C ARG A 140 4.12 -1.85 4.69
N MET A 141 5.05 -2.75 5.01
CA MET A 141 5.35 -3.90 4.17
C MET A 141 4.12 -4.79 3.91
N VAL A 142 3.34 -5.08 4.95
CA VAL A 142 2.11 -5.87 4.80
C VAL A 142 1.08 -5.10 3.97
N LEU A 143 1.01 -3.77 4.10
CA LEU A 143 0.13 -2.92 3.28
C LEU A 143 0.50 -3.01 1.80
N GLU A 144 1.76 -2.79 1.47
CA GLU A 144 2.24 -2.86 0.08
C GLU A 144 1.99 -4.27 -0.49
N LEU A 145 2.47 -5.33 0.16
CA LEU A 145 2.34 -6.69 -0.37
C LEU A 145 0.88 -7.15 -0.52
N ALA A 146 0.05 -6.95 0.51
CA ALA A 146 -1.30 -7.50 0.52
C ALA A 146 -2.31 -6.66 -0.29
N TYR A 147 -2.22 -5.33 -0.24
CA TYR A 147 -3.22 -4.44 -0.85
C TYR A 147 -2.76 -3.83 -2.16
N ARG A 148 -1.48 -3.43 -2.28
CA ARG A 148 -0.98 -2.80 -3.51
C ARG A 148 -0.55 -3.82 -4.56
N HIS A 149 0.15 -4.87 -4.12
CA HIS A 149 0.67 -5.91 -5.01
C HIS A 149 -0.19 -7.18 -5.05
N GLY A 150 -1.24 -7.25 -4.22
CA GLY A 150 -2.25 -8.30 -4.24
C GLY A 150 -1.70 -9.70 -3.97
N LEU A 151 -0.75 -9.83 -3.05
CA LEU A 151 -0.33 -11.13 -2.54
C LEU A 151 -1.30 -11.59 -1.45
N ASP A 152 -1.72 -12.85 -1.50
CA ASP A 152 -2.63 -13.42 -0.52
C ASP A 152 -2.14 -14.76 0.03
N GLY A 153 -2.81 -15.23 1.09
CA GLY A 153 -2.65 -16.56 1.66
C GLY A 153 -1.20 -17.09 1.68
N PRO A 154 -0.88 -18.16 0.91
CA PRO A 154 0.47 -18.71 0.83
C PRO A 154 1.50 -17.78 0.20
N GLU A 155 1.14 -17.00 -0.83
CA GLU A 155 2.07 -16.07 -1.49
C GLU A 155 2.53 -14.98 -0.51
N LEU A 156 1.59 -14.39 0.22
CA LEU A 156 1.89 -13.39 1.23
C LEU A 156 2.76 -13.96 2.35
N ALA A 157 2.47 -15.17 2.81
CA ALA A 157 3.26 -15.85 3.85
C ALA A 157 4.70 -16.10 3.40
N ASN A 158 4.89 -16.57 2.16
CA ASN A 158 6.20 -16.78 1.55
C ASN A 158 6.96 -15.45 1.39
N ALA A 159 6.31 -14.42 0.84
CA ALA A 159 6.91 -13.10 0.66
C ALA A 159 7.26 -12.43 1.99
N LEU A 160 6.53 -12.72 3.06
CA LEU A 160 6.81 -12.26 4.44
C LEU A 160 7.73 -13.21 5.23
N GLU A 161 8.12 -14.36 4.67
CA GLU A 161 8.91 -15.41 5.34
C GLU A 161 8.38 -15.77 6.74
N VAL A 162 7.05 -15.89 6.86
CA VAL A 162 6.37 -16.29 8.10
C VAL A 162 5.36 -17.39 7.83
N SER A 163 4.85 -18.03 8.88
CA SER A 163 3.77 -18.99 8.72
C SER A 163 2.47 -18.32 8.21
N PRO A 164 1.61 -19.03 7.46
CA PRO A 164 0.33 -18.49 6.98
C PRO A 164 -0.56 -17.92 8.08
N GLY A 165 -0.58 -18.56 9.26
CA GLY A 165 -1.30 -18.07 10.43
C GLY A 165 -0.75 -16.73 10.95
N THR A 166 0.57 -16.54 10.92
CA THR A 166 1.20 -15.27 11.29
C THR A 166 0.92 -14.18 10.26
N ALA A 167 1.00 -14.49 8.96
CA ALA A 167 0.66 -13.55 7.89
C ALA A 167 -0.78 -13.03 8.05
N ASN A 168 -1.76 -13.90 8.31
CA ASN A 168 -3.14 -13.50 8.54
C ASN A 168 -3.30 -12.59 9.78
N LYS A 169 -2.60 -12.91 10.88
CA LYS A 169 -2.58 -12.04 12.08
C LYS A 169 -1.97 -10.67 11.77
N MET A 170 -0.93 -10.61 10.95
CA MET A 170 -0.31 -9.35 10.51
C MET A 170 -1.28 -8.52 9.67
N VAL A 171 -2.00 -9.11 8.72
CA VAL A 171 -3.03 -8.41 7.93
C VAL A 171 -4.18 -7.91 8.81
N SER A 172 -4.66 -8.72 9.75
CA SER A 172 -5.70 -8.30 10.70
C SER A 172 -5.23 -7.14 11.55
N ARG A 173 -4.02 -7.21 12.11
CA ARG A 173 -3.42 -6.12 12.89
C ARG A 173 -3.25 -4.86 12.05
N LEU A 174 -2.80 -5.00 10.81
CA LEU A 174 -2.61 -3.88 9.90
C LEU A 174 -3.91 -3.09 9.71
N ARG A 175 -5.06 -3.76 9.52
CA ARG A 175 -6.36 -3.08 9.37
C ARG A 175 -6.65 -2.16 10.56
N THR A 176 -6.53 -2.68 11.78
CA THR A 176 -6.69 -1.90 13.02
C THR A 176 -5.68 -0.75 13.12
N THR A 177 -4.44 -1.00 12.72
CA THR A 177 -3.40 0.03 12.70
C THR A 177 -3.72 1.15 11.70
N ILE A 178 -4.23 0.83 10.51
CA ILE A 178 -4.63 1.81 9.49
C ILE A 178 -5.80 2.64 10.00
N GLU A 179 -6.84 2.02 10.54
CA GLU A 179 -7.98 2.71 11.15
C GLU A 179 -7.53 3.69 12.24
N THR A 180 -6.63 3.25 13.10
CA THR A 180 -6.06 4.08 14.18
C THR A 180 -5.24 5.24 13.61
N SER A 181 -4.44 4.98 12.58
CA SER A 181 -3.58 6.00 11.93
C SER A 181 -4.43 7.04 11.21
N LEU A 182 -5.45 6.60 10.49
CA LEU A 182 -6.40 7.44 9.79
C LEU A 182 -7.21 8.31 10.77
N GLY A 183 -7.75 7.71 11.83
CA GLY A 183 -8.50 8.44 12.85
C GLY A 183 -7.64 9.51 13.53
N ALA A 184 -6.39 9.18 13.88
CA ALA A 184 -5.45 10.15 14.44
C ALA A 184 -5.12 11.28 13.46
N LEU A 185 -4.89 10.97 12.18
CA LEU A 185 -4.62 11.97 11.14
C LEU A 185 -5.80 12.91 10.93
N LEU A 186 -7.01 12.38 10.84
CA LEU A 186 -8.24 13.17 10.63
C LEU A 186 -8.51 14.11 11.81
N VAL A 187 -8.34 13.63 13.04
CA VAL A 187 -8.45 14.46 14.26
C VAL A 187 -7.38 15.56 14.25
N ALA A 188 -6.14 15.26 13.86
CA ALA A 188 -5.07 16.25 13.77
C ALA A 188 -5.36 17.33 12.71
N ARG A 189 -5.73 16.95 11.49
CA ARG A 189 -6.12 17.90 10.42
C ARG A 189 -7.28 18.79 10.88
N ARG A 190 -8.28 18.21 11.54
CA ARG A 190 -9.44 18.96 12.06
C ARG A 190 -9.03 19.99 13.12
N ALA A 191 -8.15 19.60 14.04
CA ALA A 191 -7.66 20.50 15.10
C ALA A 191 -6.86 21.69 14.54
N GLN A 192 -6.12 21.49 13.43
CA GLN A 192 -5.41 22.59 12.74
C GLN A 192 -6.36 23.62 12.12
N HIS A 193 -7.52 23.19 11.64
CA HIS A 193 -8.52 24.09 11.03
C HIS A 193 -9.54 24.65 12.03
N THR A 194 -9.61 24.14 13.26
CA THR A 194 -10.60 24.54 14.26
C THR A 194 -9.98 24.47 15.66
N ALA A 195 -9.33 25.57 16.06
CA ALA A 195 -8.49 25.64 17.26
C ALA A 195 -9.24 25.52 18.61
N ASP A 196 -10.56 25.74 18.63
CA ASP A 196 -11.31 25.92 19.90
C ASP A 196 -11.79 24.64 20.59
N LYS A 197 -11.63 23.45 19.99
CA LYS A 197 -12.26 22.23 20.52
C LYS A 197 -11.41 21.48 21.56
N CYS A 198 -10.08 21.54 21.50
CA CYS A 198 -9.21 20.87 22.49
C CYS A 198 -7.83 21.53 22.57
N ALA A 199 -7.59 22.28 23.65
CA ALA A 199 -6.33 23.00 23.88
C ALA A 199 -5.13 22.04 24.05
N GLU A 200 -5.32 20.89 24.70
CA GLU A 200 -4.26 19.89 24.90
C GLU A 200 -3.81 19.25 23.57
N LEU A 201 -4.74 18.99 22.65
CA LEU A 201 -4.36 18.54 21.31
C LEU A 201 -3.62 19.65 20.54
N GLY A 202 -4.03 20.91 20.71
CA GLY A 202 -3.32 22.06 20.16
C GLY A 202 -1.87 22.14 20.62
N THR A 203 -1.59 21.92 21.91
CA THR A 203 -0.20 21.90 22.42
C THR A 203 0.61 20.72 21.89
N ILE A 204 -0.01 19.53 21.72
CA ILE A 204 0.61 18.36 21.09
C ILE A 204 1.06 18.68 19.65
N LEU A 205 0.29 19.49 18.92
CA LEU A 205 0.50 19.85 17.51
C LEU A 205 1.32 21.13 17.30
N ALA A 206 1.53 21.96 18.33
CA ALA A 206 2.15 23.29 18.22
C ALA A 206 3.58 23.32 17.64
N GLY A 207 4.27 22.17 17.57
CA GLY A 207 5.59 22.02 16.96
C GLY A 207 5.65 20.93 15.89
N TRP A 208 4.52 20.57 15.29
CA TRP A 208 4.47 19.54 14.26
C TRP A 208 4.95 20.09 12.91
N ASP A 209 5.95 19.44 12.31
CA ASP A 209 6.56 19.73 11.01
C ASP A 209 5.66 19.39 9.80
N GLY A 210 4.40 19.01 10.04
CA GLY A 210 3.45 18.59 9.01
C GLY A 210 3.66 17.15 8.51
N ARG A 211 4.68 16.41 8.98
CA ARG A 211 4.89 15.02 8.56
C ARG A 211 4.20 14.04 9.50
N PHE A 212 3.19 13.34 9.01
CA PHE A 212 2.50 12.33 9.83
C PHE A 212 3.38 11.10 10.05
N SER A 213 3.94 10.97 11.25
CA SER A 213 4.91 9.93 11.61
C SER A 213 4.35 8.93 12.64
N VAL A 214 5.06 7.81 12.83
CA VAL A 214 4.73 6.80 13.87
C VAL A 214 4.64 7.40 15.27
N LEU A 215 5.54 8.34 15.59
CA LEU A 215 5.55 9.04 16.88
C LEU A 215 4.32 9.95 17.02
N MET A 216 4.01 10.70 15.96
CA MET A 216 2.86 11.60 15.96
C MET A 216 1.55 10.83 16.12
N ARG A 217 1.38 9.74 15.35
CA ARG A 217 0.27 8.80 15.52
C ARG A 217 0.15 8.34 16.97
N LYS A 218 1.21 7.81 17.57
CA LYS A 218 1.18 7.31 18.96
C LYS A 218 0.80 8.39 19.98
N ARG A 219 1.33 9.61 19.81
CA ARG A 219 1.03 10.75 20.70
C ARG A 219 -0.43 11.15 20.60
N ILE A 220 -0.95 11.30 19.39
CA ILE A 220 -2.36 11.67 19.14
C ILE A 220 -3.30 10.56 19.60
N THR A 221 -3.02 9.30 19.28
CA THR A 221 -3.85 8.16 19.72
C THR A 221 -3.96 8.10 21.24
N ARG A 222 -2.85 8.27 21.96
CA ARG A 222 -2.87 8.30 23.44
C ARG A 222 -3.75 9.43 23.97
N HIS A 223 -3.70 10.60 23.35
CA HIS A 223 -4.56 11.72 23.72
C HIS A 223 -6.04 11.43 23.42
N ILE A 224 -6.35 10.85 22.25
CA ILE A 224 -7.72 10.44 21.89
C ILE A 224 -8.29 9.47 22.94
N GLU A 225 -7.48 8.53 23.43
CA GLU A 225 -7.89 7.59 24.48
C GLU A 225 -8.19 8.27 25.83
N SER A 226 -7.57 9.43 26.11
CA SER A 226 -7.78 10.19 27.36
C SER A 226 -8.73 11.38 27.23
N CYS A 227 -9.14 11.76 26.01
CA CYS A 227 -9.97 12.94 25.75
C CYS A 227 -11.27 12.57 25.03
N SER A 228 -12.40 12.69 25.74
CA SER A 228 -13.73 12.34 25.21
C SER A 228 -14.15 13.19 23.99
N VAL A 229 -13.71 14.45 23.91
CA VAL A 229 -13.99 15.34 22.77
C VAL A 229 -13.31 14.82 21.51
N CYS A 230 -12.03 14.46 21.61
CA CYS A 230 -11.25 13.94 20.49
C CYS A 230 -11.67 12.51 20.10
N ASP A 231 -12.09 11.68 21.06
CA ASP A 231 -12.67 10.35 20.75
C ASP A 231 -14.00 10.46 20.00
N GLU A 232 -14.89 11.35 20.43
CA GLU A 232 -16.15 11.60 19.76
C GLU A 232 -15.95 12.15 18.33
N GLU A 233 -15.02 13.10 18.14
CA GLU A 233 -14.68 13.61 16.81
C GLU A 233 -14.09 12.49 15.92
N ARG A 234 -13.20 11.64 16.45
CA ARG A 234 -12.68 10.46 15.73
C ARG A 234 -13.81 9.57 15.23
N ARG A 235 -14.76 9.21 16.11
CA ARG A 235 -15.89 8.33 15.78
C ARG A 235 -16.78 8.91 14.68
N ARG A 236 -16.91 10.24 14.62
CA ARG A 236 -17.67 10.94 13.56
C ARG A 236 -16.94 10.98 12.22
N LEU A 237 -15.61 11.09 12.24
CA LEU A 237 -14.81 11.26 11.02
C LEU A 237 -14.43 9.94 10.34
N VAL A 238 -14.31 8.83 11.09
CA VAL A 238 -13.92 7.54 10.53
C VAL A 238 -15.16 6.76 10.07
N ASN A 239 -15.52 6.89 8.79
CA ASN A 239 -16.47 5.99 8.14
C ASN A 239 -15.71 4.81 7.49
N PRO A 240 -15.97 3.55 7.90
CA PRO A 240 -15.26 2.38 7.38
C PRO A 240 -15.41 2.18 5.86
N VAL A 241 -16.41 2.78 5.21
CA VAL A 241 -16.63 2.69 3.76
C VAL A 241 -15.58 3.44 2.94
N ALA A 242 -14.86 4.41 3.52
CA ALA A 242 -13.78 5.13 2.83
C ALA A 242 -12.47 4.32 2.69
N LEU A 243 -12.36 3.16 3.36
CA LEU A 243 -11.12 2.37 3.44
C LEU A 243 -10.82 1.50 2.19
N LEU A 244 -11.69 1.43 1.18
CA LEU A 244 -11.57 0.40 0.13
C LEU A 244 -11.84 0.88 -1.32
N GLY A 245 -11.54 2.14 -1.65
CA GLY A 245 -11.86 2.70 -2.98
C GLY A 245 -10.69 3.20 -3.84
N ALA A 246 -9.49 3.37 -3.29
CA ALA A 246 -8.37 3.92 -4.06
C ALA A 246 -7.64 2.80 -4.81
N ALA A 247 -7.89 2.68 -6.12
CA ALA A 247 -7.09 1.84 -6.99
C ALA A 247 -5.63 2.36 -6.99
N PRO A 248 -4.62 1.49 -6.81
CA PRO A 248 -3.23 1.92 -6.76
C PRO A 248 -2.77 2.47 -8.11
N VAL A 249 -2.04 3.59 -8.06
CA VAL A 249 -1.27 4.11 -9.20
C VAL A 249 0.05 3.35 -9.20
N ILE A 250 0.31 2.56 -10.24
CA ILE A 250 1.58 1.83 -10.42
C ILE A 250 2.63 2.79 -10.94
N ILE A 251 3.78 2.88 -10.28
CA ILE A 251 4.95 3.66 -10.73
C ILE A 251 5.94 2.71 -11.44
N PRO A 252 6.07 2.77 -12.77
CA PRO A 252 6.94 1.87 -13.51
C PRO A 252 8.42 2.09 -13.20
N ALA A 253 9.25 1.07 -13.44
CA ALA A 253 10.70 1.15 -13.31
C ALA A 253 11.31 2.05 -14.40
N PRO A 254 12.43 2.74 -14.12
CA PRO A 254 13.11 3.52 -15.14
C PRO A 254 13.65 2.63 -16.27
N ALA A 255 13.53 3.10 -17.52
CA ALA A 255 13.93 2.32 -18.70
C ALA A 255 15.43 1.93 -18.69
N TRP A 256 16.29 2.79 -18.13
CA TRP A 256 17.74 2.54 -18.05
C TRP A 256 18.10 1.37 -17.13
N LEU A 257 17.26 1.05 -16.15
CA LEU A 257 17.52 0.02 -15.14
C LEU A 257 17.63 -1.37 -15.77
N ARG A 258 16.87 -1.61 -16.85
CA ARG A 258 16.82 -2.89 -17.55
C ARG A 258 18.17 -3.26 -18.15
N ASP A 259 18.72 -2.40 -18.99
CA ASP A 259 19.95 -2.69 -19.71
C ASP A 259 21.15 -2.78 -18.77
N GLN A 260 21.18 -1.94 -17.73
CA GLN A 260 22.18 -2.01 -16.68
C GLN A 260 22.12 -3.33 -15.90
N THR A 261 20.91 -3.75 -15.49
CA THR A 261 20.73 -4.97 -14.70
C THR A 261 21.08 -6.20 -15.53
N LEU A 262 20.51 -6.33 -16.73
CA LEU A 262 20.74 -7.49 -17.60
C LEU A 262 22.16 -7.54 -18.15
N GLY A 263 22.82 -6.39 -18.37
CA GLY A 263 24.21 -6.32 -18.83
C GLY A 263 25.23 -6.77 -17.77
N ARG A 264 24.91 -6.66 -16.48
CA ARG A 264 25.79 -7.07 -15.38
C ARG A 264 25.62 -8.53 -14.98
N ILE A 265 24.51 -9.16 -15.36
CA ILE A 265 24.18 -10.53 -14.97
C ILE A 265 24.81 -11.53 -15.96
N GLN A 266 25.75 -12.34 -15.46
CA GLN A 266 26.19 -13.55 -16.15
C GLN A 266 25.49 -14.77 -15.55
N LEU A 267 24.48 -15.29 -16.24
CA LEU A 267 23.93 -16.60 -15.92
C LEU A 267 24.93 -17.64 -16.40
N THR A 268 25.53 -18.38 -15.47
CA THR A 268 26.37 -19.54 -15.81
C THR A 268 25.45 -20.69 -16.17
N SER A 269 25.34 -21.01 -17.45
CA SER A 269 24.80 -22.30 -17.89
C SER A 269 25.74 -23.40 -17.41
N ALA A 270 25.22 -24.39 -16.70
CA ALA A 270 25.95 -25.61 -16.37
C ALA A 270 26.10 -26.53 -17.59
N ASP A 271 26.43 -25.95 -18.74
CA ASP A 271 26.66 -26.69 -19.98
C ASP A 271 27.84 -26.06 -20.71
N SER A 272 29.02 -26.65 -20.47
CA SER A 272 30.24 -26.54 -21.28
C SER A 272 31.20 -27.64 -20.83
N ASP A 273 31.10 -28.78 -21.52
CA ASP A 273 32.14 -29.73 -21.86
C ASP A 273 33.16 -30.18 -20.80
N LEU A 274 33.11 -31.49 -20.53
CA LEU A 274 34.28 -32.32 -20.24
C LEU A 274 35.23 -32.30 -21.45
N GLY A 275 35.92 -31.18 -21.67
CA GLY A 275 37.08 -31.09 -22.54
C GLY A 275 38.31 -31.56 -21.78
N THR A 276 38.63 -32.84 -21.88
CA THR A 276 39.96 -33.35 -21.56
C THR A 276 40.97 -32.67 -22.48
N ASP A 277 41.78 -31.75 -21.97
CA ASP A 277 43.10 -31.56 -22.53
C ASP A 277 44.13 -31.23 -21.45
N GLY A 278 45.22 -31.99 -21.49
CA GLY A 278 46.29 -31.96 -20.52
C GLY A 278 47.26 -30.83 -20.85
N GLY A 279 47.40 -29.88 -19.94
CA GLY A 279 48.38 -28.80 -20.02
C GLY A 279 49.04 -28.56 -18.69
N ARG A 280 50.03 -29.39 -18.37
CA ARG A 280 50.95 -29.21 -17.25
C ARG A 280 51.83 -27.99 -17.51
N SER A 281 51.81 -27.01 -16.60
CA SER A 281 52.92 -26.08 -16.41
C SER A 281 53.11 -25.79 -14.93
N ASP A 282 54.25 -26.26 -14.44
CA ASP A 282 54.82 -26.02 -13.12
C ASP A 282 55.22 -24.54 -12.91
N HIS A 283 55.38 -24.17 -11.63
CA HIS A 283 56.26 -23.13 -11.03
C HIS A 283 55.66 -21.85 -10.39
N PRO A 284 56.33 -21.27 -9.33
CA PRO A 284 55.82 -21.38 -7.96
C PRO A 284 55.67 -20.05 -7.19
N GLY A 285 54.92 -20.11 -6.08
CA GLY A 285 55.19 -19.41 -4.81
C GLY A 285 55.13 -17.87 -4.76
N SER A 286 54.10 -17.33 -4.13
CA SER A 286 54.23 -16.16 -3.23
C SER A 286 53.07 -16.14 -2.24
N ASP A 287 53.40 -16.12 -0.96
CA ASP A 287 52.53 -15.71 0.13
C ASP A 287 51.97 -14.30 -0.13
N ASP A 288 50.68 -14.07 0.14
CA ASP A 288 50.29 -13.02 1.08
C ASP A 288 48.82 -13.13 1.50
N GLY A 289 48.61 -12.94 2.79
CA GLY A 289 47.32 -13.06 3.46
C GLY A 289 46.38 -11.89 3.20
N GLY A 290 45.09 -12.19 3.08
CA GLY A 290 44.01 -11.22 3.01
C GLY A 290 42.65 -11.87 3.26
N TYR A 291 42.11 -11.63 4.45
CA TYR A 291 40.84 -12.12 4.98
C TYR A 291 39.64 -11.92 4.01
N PRO A 292 38.74 -12.91 3.82
CA PRO A 292 37.47 -12.68 3.15
C PRO A 292 36.42 -12.08 4.12
N PRO A 293 35.44 -11.28 3.63
CA PRO A 293 34.35 -10.80 4.47
C PRO A 293 33.35 -11.93 4.74
N THR A 294 33.12 -12.19 6.04
CA THR A 294 32.16 -13.16 6.57
C THR A 294 30.73 -12.76 6.21
N VAL A 295 30.12 -13.44 5.24
CA VAL A 295 28.66 -13.51 5.12
C VAL A 295 28.14 -14.50 6.15
N ALA A 296 27.54 -13.97 7.21
CA ALA A 296 26.85 -14.76 8.23
C ALA A 296 25.59 -15.40 7.64
N SER A 297 25.73 -16.61 7.12
CA SER A 297 24.62 -17.53 6.92
C SER A 297 24.19 -18.09 8.27
N ALA A 298 23.03 -17.69 8.77
CA ALA A 298 22.36 -18.37 9.86
C ALA A 298 21.86 -19.73 9.35
N ALA A 299 22.71 -20.75 9.49
CA ALA A 299 22.31 -22.14 9.40
C ALA A 299 21.37 -22.43 10.58
N VAL A 300 20.08 -22.61 10.30
CA VAL A 300 19.16 -23.23 11.25
C VAL A 300 19.44 -24.72 11.20
N ALA A 301 19.95 -25.24 12.30
CA ALA A 301 20.23 -26.64 12.52
C ALA A 301 18.96 -27.47 12.31
N ALA A 302 19.09 -28.51 11.48
CA ALA A 302 18.12 -29.57 11.36
C ALA A 302 18.14 -30.41 12.63
N ASP A 303 16.97 -30.53 13.27
CA ASP A 303 16.67 -31.56 14.24
C ASP A 303 16.18 -32.78 13.45
N GLN A 304 16.91 -33.90 13.59
CA GLN A 304 16.56 -35.20 13.02
C GLN A 304 15.70 -35.94 14.04
N ASP A 305 14.42 -36.14 13.73
CA ASP A 305 13.65 -37.29 14.21
C ASP A 305 12.41 -37.49 13.34
N GLY A 306 12.19 -38.73 12.91
CA GLY A 306 10.90 -39.16 12.36
C GLY A 306 10.90 -39.58 10.89
N ASP A 307 11.65 -40.64 10.58
CA ASP A 307 11.12 -41.71 9.73
C ASP A 307 9.67 -42.04 10.18
N TYR A 308 8.76 -42.45 9.28
CA TYR A 308 7.30 -42.74 9.50
C TYR A 308 6.22 -41.70 9.08
N VAL A 309 6.21 -41.05 7.90
CA VAL A 309 4.91 -40.61 7.30
C VAL A 309 4.92 -40.53 5.76
N GLU A 310 5.41 -41.54 5.03
CA GLU A 310 5.37 -41.51 3.54
C GLU A 310 4.48 -42.56 2.87
N ALA A 311 3.69 -43.30 3.65
CA ALA A 311 2.72 -44.28 3.11
C ALA A 311 1.23 -43.92 3.29
N ALA A 312 0.88 -42.76 3.87
CA ALA A 312 -0.52 -42.46 4.24
C ALA A 312 -1.18 -41.28 3.50
N GLN A 313 -0.48 -40.56 2.61
CA GLN A 313 -1.03 -39.36 1.96
C GLN A 313 -1.78 -39.65 0.65
N GLN A 314 -1.40 -40.70 -0.09
CA GLN A 314 -2.00 -40.99 -1.41
C GLN A 314 -3.41 -41.61 -1.35
N GLY A 315 -3.83 -42.19 -0.22
CA GLY A 315 -5.16 -42.79 -0.05
C GLY A 315 -6.27 -41.81 0.34
N ARG A 316 -5.93 -40.61 0.85
CA ARG A 316 -6.91 -39.69 1.44
C ARG A 316 -7.52 -38.71 0.42
N VAL A 317 -6.75 -38.28 -0.58
CA VAL A 317 -7.21 -37.29 -1.58
C VAL A 317 -8.33 -37.86 -2.47
N ARG A 318 -8.33 -39.17 -2.73
CA ARG A 318 -9.35 -39.82 -3.59
C ARG A 318 -10.70 -40.07 -2.89
N ARG A 319 -10.78 -39.93 -1.56
CA ARG A 319 -12.03 -40.11 -0.77
C ARG A 319 -12.77 -38.81 -0.42
N VAL A 320 -12.15 -37.63 -0.54
CA VAL A 320 -12.75 -36.35 -0.11
C VAL A 320 -13.45 -35.59 -1.26
N VAL A 321 -13.04 -35.84 -2.51
CA VAL A 321 -13.67 -35.26 -3.71
C VAL A 321 -15.21 -35.45 -3.79
N PRO A 322 -15.81 -36.61 -3.47
CA PRO A 322 -17.27 -36.75 -3.52
C PRO A 322 -18.01 -35.96 -2.45
N TRP A 323 -17.38 -35.69 -1.30
CA TRP A 323 -18.01 -34.92 -0.22
C TRP A 323 -18.07 -33.43 -0.54
N ILE A 324 -17.04 -32.87 -1.19
CA ILE A 324 -17.02 -31.47 -1.62
C ILE A 324 -18.15 -31.18 -2.61
N ALA A 325 -18.39 -32.11 -3.55
CA ALA A 325 -19.49 -32.00 -4.51
C ALA A 325 -20.87 -32.07 -3.83
N LEU A 326 -21.04 -32.94 -2.83
CA LEU A 326 -22.29 -33.04 -2.05
C LEU A 326 -22.56 -31.77 -1.24
N PHE A 327 -21.55 -31.19 -0.59
CA PHE A 327 -21.71 -29.94 0.15
C PHE A 327 -22.02 -28.75 -0.78
N ALA A 328 -21.38 -28.68 -1.94
CA ALA A 328 -21.69 -27.64 -2.94
C ALA A 328 -23.13 -27.75 -3.46
N ALA A 329 -23.62 -28.96 -3.73
CA ALA A 329 -25.00 -29.20 -4.17
C ALA A 329 -26.02 -28.83 -3.07
N ALA A 330 -25.75 -29.20 -1.81
CA ALA A 330 -26.61 -28.85 -0.68
C ALA A 330 -26.66 -27.34 -0.43
N PHE A 331 -25.54 -26.63 -0.61
CA PHE A 331 -25.46 -25.17 -0.47
C PHE A 331 -26.23 -24.44 -1.59
N LEU A 332 -26.16 -24.93 -2.82
CA LEU A 332 -26.95 -24.37 -3.92
C LEU A 332 -28.45 -24.63 -3.74
N ALA A 333 -28.83 -25.81 -3.24
CA ALA A 333 -30.22 -26.12 -2.91
C ALA A 333 -30.76 -25.23 -1.77
N SER A 334 -29.96 -24.96 -0.74
CA SER A 334 -30.36 -24.08 0.36
C SER A 334 -30.48 -22.62 -0.07
N LEU A 335 -29.59 -22.14 -0.95
CA LEU A 335 -29.71 -20.82 -1.58
C LEU A 335 -30.95 -20.73 -2.48
N GLY A 336 -31.27 -21.78 -3.23
CA GLY A 336 -32.49 -21.87 -4.04
C GLY A 336 -33.75 -21.81 -3.17
N LEU A 337 -33.80 -22.57 -2.08
CA LEU A 337 -34.90 -22.55 -1.11
C LEU A 337 -35.03 -21.19 -0.41
N MET A 338 -33.92 -20.58 -0.01
CA MET A 338 -33.90 -19.22 0.57
C MET A 338 -34.43 -18.19 -0.44
N TYR A 339 -34.01 -18.28 -1.70
CA TYR A 339 -34.48 -17.40 -2.76
C TYR A 339 -35.98 -17.56 -3.00
N ILE A 340 -36.49 -18.79 -3.07
CA ILE A 340 -37.93 -19.06 -3.21
C ILE A 340 -38.70 -18.54 -2.00
N PHE A 341 -38.20 -18.74 -0.78
CA PHE A 341 -38.83 -18.23 0.44
C PHE A 341 -38.91 -16.69 0.44
N LEU A 342 -37.83 -16.00 0.08
CA LEU A 342 -37.80 -14.55 -0.03
C LEU A 342 -38.69 -14.02 -1.17
N TYR A 343 -38.80 -14.79 -2.26
CA TYR A 343 -39.67 -14.45 -3.37
C TYR A 343 -41.15 -14.58 -2.99
N GLN A 344 -41.54 -15.67 -2.31
CA GLN A 344 -42.91 -15.85 -1.83
C GLN A 344 -43.29 -14.81 -0.77
N HIS A 345 -42.35 -14.40 0.09
CA HIS A 345 -42.62 -13.37 1.10
C HIS A 345 -42.81 -11.97 0.52
N LYS A 346 -42.27 -11.68 -0.68
CA LYS A 346 -42.53 -10.43 -1.41
C LYS A 346 -43.86 -10.44 -2.18
N THR A 347 -44.44 -11.61 -2.47
CA THR A 347 -45.70 -11.73 -3.21
C THR A 347 -46.92 -12.06 -2.35
N ALA A 348 -46.76 -12.25 -1.04
CA ALA A 348 -47.87 -12.45 -0.12
C ALA A 348 -48.56 -11.11 0.23
N ILE A 349 -49.35 -10.58 -0.71
CA ILE A 349 -50.36 -9.57 -0.41
C ILE A 349 -51.55 -10.33 0.20
N THR A 350 -51.70 -10.22 1.52
CA THR A 350 -52.91 -10.67 2.22
C THR A 350 -54.08 -9.75 1.84
N PRO A 351 -55.29 -10.27 1.59
CA PRO A 351 -56.44 -9.50 1.10
C PRO A 351 -57.08 -8.56 2.14
N THR A 352 -56.36 -8.14 3.18
CA THR A 352 -56.93 -7.39 4.32
C THR A 352 -56.62 -5.89 4.30
N GLU A 353 -55.75 -5.41 3.41
CA GLU A 353 -55.37 -3.98 3.31
C GLU A 353 -56.09 -3.19 2.19
N LEU A 354 -57.15 -3.75 1.59
CA LEU A 354 -58.00 -3.03 0.63
C LEU A 354 -59.28 -2.44 1.26
N SER A 355 -59.47 -2.55 2.58
CA SER A 355 -60.65 -2.02 3.29
C SER A 355 -60.40 -0.71 4.04
N ARG A 356 -59.16 -0.18 4.04
CA ARG A 356 -58.81 1.05 4.78
C ARG A 356 -58.75 2.33 3.91
N ILE A 357 -59.11 2.23 2.63
CA ILE A 357 -59.18 3.39 1.70
C ILE A 357 -60.60 3.47 1.12
N ALA A 358 -61.59 3.71 1.98
CA ALA A 358 -62.91 4.17 1.55
C ALA A 358 -63.21 5.51 2.24
N PRO A 359 -63.41 6.62 1.50
CA PRO A 359 -63.75 7.90 2.08
C PRO A 359 -65.20 7.92 2.62
N ALA A 360 -65.39 8.49 3.80
CA ALA A 360 -66.71 8.70 4.39
C ALA A 360 -67.56 9.69 3.57
N PRO A 361 -68.89 9.52 3.52
CA PRO A 361 -69.78 10.32 2.66
C PRO A 361 -69.96 11.76 3.16
N MET A 362 -70.10 12.66 2.18
CA MET A 362 -70.23 14.11 2.29
C MET A 362 -71.45 14.56 3.12
N LYS A 363 -71.24 15.58 3.97
CA LYS A 363 -72.30 16.45 4.52
C LYS A 363 -72.59 17.59 3.52
N PRO A 364 -73.86 17.95 3.23
CA PRO A 364 -74.18 18.97 2.23
C PRO A 364 -73.91 20.40 2.74
N ALA A 365 -73.63 21.27 1.76
CA ALA A 365 -73.15 22.64 1.88
C ALA A 365 -74.11 23.62 2.59
N SER A 366 -73.52 24.62 3.25
CA SER A 366 -74.14 25.93 3.52
C SER A 366 -73.48 27.00 2.64
N PRO A 367 -74.22 27.98 2.11
CA PRO A 367 -73.73 28.94 1.11
C PRO A 367 -72.76 29.99 1.69
N PRO A 368 -71.95 30.65 0.86
CA PRO A 368 -70.83 31.48 1.30
C PRO A 368 -71.28 32.88 1.73
N ALA A 369 -70.76 33.35 2.87
CA ALA A 369 -70.74 34.77 3.21
C ALA A 369 -69.46 35.41 2.65
N ALA A 370 -69.66 36.60 2.11
CA ALA A 370 -68.75 37.49 1.38
C ALA A 370 -67.27 37.54 1.80
N ASN A 371 -66.43 37.61 0.76
CA ASN A 371 -65.08 38.17 0.69
C ASN A 371 -64.70 39.15 1.82
N GLN A 372 -63.60 38.85 2.51
CA GLN A 372 -62.68 39.89 2.98
C GLN A 372 -61.25 39.51 2.59
N ILE A 373 -60.70 40.27 1.64
CA ILE A 373 -59.30 40.28 1.26
C ILE A 373 -58.53 40.92 2.43
N ALA A 374 -57.59 40.18 3.04
CA ALA A 374 -56.60 40.75 3.93
C ALA A 374 -55.44 41.35 3.11
N PRO A 375 -54.89 42.52 3.50
CA PRO A 375 -53.97 43.29 2.67
C PRO A 375 -52.55 42.72 2.62
N ALA A 376 -51.87 42.98 1.51
CA ALA A 376 -50.48 42.63 1.22
C ALA A 376 -49.49 43.23 2.26
N PRO A 377 -48.35 42.57 2.51
CA PRO A 377 -47.31 43.09 3.40
C PRO A 377 -46.57 44.28 2.75
N PRO A 378 -46.14 45.29 3.52
CA PRO A 378 -45.44 46.45 2.96
C PRO A 378 -44.03 46.07 2.52
N ALA A 379 -43.73 46.36 1.25
CA ALA A 379 -42.38 46.42 0.71
C ALA A 379 -41.67 47.65 1.28
N ASN A 380 -40.76 47.44 2.23
CA ASN A 380 -39.75 48.42 2.60
C ASN A 380 -38.54 47.70 3.20
N LEU A 381 -37.62 47.29 2.33
CA LEU A 381 -36.23 47.00 2.69
C LEU A 381 -35.39 48.14 2.10
N PRO A 382 -34.62 48.89 2.91
CA PRO A 382 -33.68 49.87 2.37
C PRO A 382 -32.53 49.14 1.67
N ALA A 383 -32.13 49.64 0.51
CA ALA A 383 -30.99 49.16 -0.25
C ALA A 383 -29.68 49.28 0.56
N PRO A 384 -28.74 48.34 0.42
CA PRO A 384 -27.43 48.47 1.07
C PRO A 384 -26.64 49.65 0.46
N PRO A 385 -25.83 50.38 1.26
CA PRO A 385 -25.04 51.49 0.75
C PRO A 385 -23.97 51.01 -0.23
N VAL A 386 -23.93 51.63 -1.40
CA VAL A 386 -22.85 51.49 -2.39
C VAL A 386 -21.64 52.26 -1.87
N TYR A 387 -20.59 51.54 -1.47
CA TYR A 387 -19.29 52.15 -1.17
C TYR A 387 -18.52 52.38 -2.47
N PRO A 388 -17.94 53.57 -2.71
CA PRO A 388 -16.99 53.76 -3.80
C PRO A 388 -15.70 52.98 -3.53
N PRO A 389 -15.02 52.44 -4.57
CA PRO A 389 -13.77 51.72 -4.39
C PRO A 389 -12.69 52.64 -3.81
N ALA A 390 -11.94 52.14 -2.83
CA ALA A 390 -10.81 52.83 -2.24
C ALA A 390 -9.75 53.18 -3.31
N PRO A 391 -9.12 54.36 -3.25
CA PRO A 391 -8.07 54.72 -4.20
C PRO A 391 -6.86 53.78 -4.04
N LEU A 392 -6.39 53.27 -5.19
CA LEU A 392 -5.18 52.46 -5.32
C LEU A 392 -3.98 53.21 -4.72
N GLN A 393 -3.37 52.64 -3.68
CA GLN A 393 -2.05 53.08 -3.21
C GLN A 393 -0.98 52.73 -4.27
N PRO A 394 -0.08 53.65 -4.62
CA PRO A 394 1.08 53.33 -5.45
C PRO A 394 2.02 52.36 -4.72
N PRO A 395 2.74 51.49 -5.45
CA PRO A 395 3.63 50.51 -4.85
C PRO A 395 4.73 51.19 -4.01
N ALA A 396 4.93 50.70 -2.79
CA ALA A 396 5.99 51.14 -1.91
C ALA A 396 7.35 50.94 -2.57
N ALA A 397 8.17 51.99 -2.58
CA ALA A 397 9.55 51.95 -3.01
C ALA A 397 10.33 50.93 -2.16
N ASN A 398 11.00 49.99 -2.82
CA ASN A 398 11.94 49.06 -2.21
C ASN A 398 13.09 49.85 -1.57
N VAL A 399 13.12 49.92 -0.24
CA VAL A 399 14.27 50.39 0.52
C VAL A 399 15.15 49.17 0.80
N PRO A 400 16.40 49.09 0.30
CA PRO A 400 17.31 48.00 0.63
C PRO A 400 17.74 48.08 2.11
N PRO A 401 17.96 46.93 2.78
CA PRO A 401 18.35 46.89 4.19
C PRO A 401 19.77 47.46 4.40
N PRO A 402 20.05 48.05 5.58
CA PRO A 402 21.36 48.63 5.88
C PRO A 402 22.44 47.55 5.99
N ILE A 403 23.58 47.81 5.37
CA ILE A 403 24.80 47.00 5.42
C ILE A 403 25.35 47.01 6.85
N ALA A 404 25.55 45.83 7.43
CA ALA A 404 26.19 45.66 8.74
C ALA A 404 27.69 46.04 8.69
N PRO A 405 28.24 46.75 9.70
CA PRO A 405 29.66 47.04 9.75
C PRO A 405 30.51 45.81 10.12
N PRO A 406 31.77 45.75 9.66
CA PRO A 406 32.65 44.59 9.88
C PRO A 406 33.08 44.46 11.36
N PRO A 407 33.35 43.22 11.84
CA PRO A 407 33.77 42.99 13.21
C PRO A 407 35.19 43.54 13.48
N ALA A 408 35.36 44.11 14.67
CA ALA A 408 36.64 44.61 15.16
C ALA A 408 37.65 43.48 15.42
N PRO A 409 38.96 43.74 15.28
CA PRO A 409 40.00 42.75 15.58
C PRO A 409 40.11 42.51 17.10
N ILE A 410 40.16 41.24 17.48
CA ILE A 410 40.37 40.79 18.85
C ILE A 410 41.88 40.88 19.16
N PRO A 411 42.29 41.39 20.34
CA PRO A 411 43.69 41.43 20.78
C PRO A 411 44.25 40.06 21.21
#